data_AF-A0A9E3RKS1-F1
#
_entry.id   AF-A0A9E3RKS1-F1
#
_cell.length_a   1.000
_cell.length_b   1.000
_cell.length_c   1.000
_cell.angle_alpha   90.00
_cell.angle_beta   90.00
_cell.angle_gamma   90.00
#
_symmetry.space_group_name_H-M   'P 1'
#
loop_
_entity.id
_entity.type
_entity.pdbx_description
1 polymer ?
#
loop_
_entity_poly.entity_id
_entity_poly.type
_entity_poly.pdbx_seq_one_letter_code
_entity_poly.pdbx_strand_id
1 'polypeptide(L)'
;MSLKRSALLVGMLLGSSFVGGMVAILATNGSVSAEENVVRSQRFEAIDAEGRPGARLGVNSEGKSYLELLDKAGKMRVSLGVNPNGATSIGVMGKDERKRAEMLMGADDLPTMVLTDRSGKTGVMVRFEQQETPTLAILDAQGGPIATLVKGESGEWKWNAAQPPAPAEAAQPAQQN
;
A
#
# COMPACT_ATOMS: atom_id res chain seq x y z
N MET A 1 68.26 -11.20 -60.72
CA MET A 1 68.70 -11.62 -59.36
C MET A 1 68.13 -10.62 -58.37
N SER A 2 66.92 -10.89 -57.88
CA SER A 2 66.62 -11.58 -56.60
C SER A 2 66.43 -10.53 -55.49
N LEU A 3 65.20 -10.08 -55.23
CA LEU A 3 64.20 -10.76 -54.38
C LEU A 3 64.82 -11.38 -53.10
N LYS A 4 64.20 -11.04 -51.97
CA LYS A 4 64.32 -11.62 -50.61
C LYS A 4 65.34 -10.97 -49.68
N ARG A 5 64.98 -9.83 -49.07
CA ARG A 5 65.47 -9.43 -47.74
C ARG A 5 64.33 -8.79 -46.92
N SER A 6 63.21 -9.50 -46.84
CA SER A 6 62.10 -9.16 -45.96
C SER A 6 61.56 -10.46 -45.38
N ALA A 7 62.26 -10.99 -44.39
CA ALA A 7 61.79 -12.11 -43.62
C ALA A 7 62.43 -12.02 -42.23
N LEU A 8 61.57 -11.80 -41.23
CA LEU A 8 61.68 -12.30 -39.86
C LEU A 8 63.00 -11.95 -39.14
N LEU A 9 63.06 -11.15 -38.09
CA LEU A 9 62.30 -11.14 -36.84
C LEU A 9 63.22 -10.24 -35.96
N VAL A 10 62.75 -9.24 -35.23
CA VAL A 10 62.52 -9.31 -33.78
C VAL A 10 62.50 -7.82 -33.39
N GLY A 11 61.40 -7.32 -32.87
CA GLY A 11 61.40 -6.89 -31.48
C GLY A 11 60.87 -5.46 -31.41
N MET A 12 59.61 -5.28 -30.99
CA MET A 12 59.23 -5.16 -29.59
C MET A 12 59.01 -3.67 -29.29
N LEU A 13 57.74 -3.35 -28.99
CA LEU A 13 57.28 -2.17 -28.25
C LEU A 13 57.39 -0.82 -28.97
N LEU A 14 56.28 -0.40 -29.57
CA LEU A 14 55.51 0.82 -29.23
C LEU A 14 54.34 0.95 -30.23
N GLY A 15 53.36 0.03 -30.14
CA GLY A 15 52.12 0.06 -30.91
C GLY A 15 51.07 0.93 -30.22
N SER A 16 51.40 2.18 -29.91
CA SER A 16 50.45 3.17 -29.45
C SER A 16 49.66 3.71 -30.64
N SER A 17 48.35 3.47 -30.59
CA SER A 17 47.31 4.29 -31.21
C SER A 17 47.09 4.11 -32.72
N PHE A 18 45.79 4.08 -33.06
CA PHE A 18 45.23 4.37 -34.39
C PHE A 18 44.85 3.19 -35.31
N VAL A 19 44.04 2.23 -34.82
CA VAL A 19 43.08 1.51 -35.71
C VAL A 19 41.66 1.41 -35.12
N GLY A 20 41.42 1.81 -33.86
CA GLY A 20 40.08 1.74 -33.25
C GLY A 20 39.03 2.75 -33.77
N GLY A 21 39.43 3.72 -34.61
CA GLY A 21 38.58 4.85 -35.00
C GLY A 21 37.62 4.59 -36.17
N MET A 22 37.61 3.42 -36.79
CA MET A 22 36.87 3.18 -38.05
C MET A 22 35.95 1.95 -38.05
N VAL A 23 35.45 1.54 -36.88
CA VAL A 23 34.34 0.55 -36.78
C VAL A 23 33.12 1.08 -36.02
N ALA A 24 33.20 2.27 -35.40
CA ALA A 24 32.14 2.76 -34.51
C ALA A 24 31.05 3.63 -35.18
N ILE A 25 30.99 3.73 -36.52
CA ILE A 25 29.95 4.52 -37.25
C ILE A 25 28.99 3.59 -38.01
N LEU A 26 28.71 2.39 -37.48
CA LEU A 26 27.63 1.52 -37.95
C LEU A 26 26.81 0.89 -36.80
N ALA A 27 27.02 1.32 -35.55
CA ALA A 27 26.32 0.80 -34.37
C ALA A 27 25.46 1.85 -33.64
N THR A 28 25.23 3.04 -34.20
CA THR A 28 24.25 4.00 -33.66
C THR A 28 22.83 3.65 -34.11
N ASN A 29 22.42 2.41 -33.83
CA ASN A 29 21.01 2.04 -33.65
C ASN A 29 20.71 1.89 -32.14
N GLY A 30 21.48 2.58 -31.30
CA GLY A 30 21.14 2.77 -29.90
C GLY A 30 20.09 3.87 -29.81
N SER A 31 18.82 3.47 -29.67
CA SER A 31 17.78 4.35 -29.15
C SER A 31 18.35 5.10 -27.95
N VAL A 32 18.39 6.43 -28.02
CA VAL A 32 18.71 7.26 -26.86
C VAL A 32 17.59 7.02 -25.86
N SER A 33 17.79 6.07 -24.95
CA SER A 33 16.96 5.91 -23.77
C SER A 33 17.16 7.19 -22.97
N ALA A 34 16.11 8.00 -22.84
CA ALA A 34 16.10 9.07 -21.87
C ALA A 34 16.51 8.45 -20.53
N GLU A 35 17.63 8.87 -19.95
CA GLU A 35 17.96 8.51 -18.58
C GLU A 35 16.87 9.13 -17.70
N GLU A 36 15.98 8.28 -17.20
CA GLU A 36 15.07 8.68 -16.15
C GLU A 36 15.93 9.02 -14.92
N ASN A 37 15.79 10.24 -14.39
CA ASN A 37 16.47 10.64 -13.16
C ASN A 37 15.87 9.88 -11.97
N VAL A 38 16.30 8.63 -11.76
CA VAL A 38 15.79 7.75 -10.69
C VAL A 38 16.61 7.93 -9.43
N VAL A 39 15.96 8.38 -8.35
CA VAL A 39 16.53 8.34 -6.99
C VAL A 39 16.13 7.03 -6.32
N ARG A 40 17.10 6.23 -5.89
CA ARG A 40 16.87 4.94 -5.21
C ARG A 40 17.24 5.04 -3.74
N SER A 41 16.30 4.74 -2.87
CA SER A 41 16.49 4.65 -1.42
C SER A 41 15.49 3.67 -0.83
N GLN A 42 15.81 3.11 0.33
CA GLN A 42 14.86 2.33 1.13
C GLN A 42 13.81 3.22 1.79
N ARG A 43 14.15 4.49 2.05
CA ARG A 43 13.28 5.47 2.69
C ARG A 43 13.57 6.89 2.20
N PHE A 44 12.50 7.64 2.03
CA PHE A 44 12.50 9.09 1.87
C PHE A 44 11.74 9.71 3.04
N GLU A 45 12.27 10.80 3.59
CA GLU A 45 11.61 11.59 4.62
C GLU A 45 11.52 13.04 4.16
N ALA A 46 10.32 13.62 4.24
CA ALA A 46 10.16 15.06 4.14
C ALA A 46 10.25 15.64 5.55
N ILE A 47 11.24 16.51 5.79
CA ILE A 47 11.52 17.10 7.10
C ILE A 47 11.18 18.60 7.11
N ASP A 48 10.82 19.13 8.28
CA ASP A 48 10.69 20.57 8.49
C ASP A 48 12.06 21.24 8.75
N ALA A 49 12.05 22.56 8.96
CA ALA A 49 13.26 23.35 9.21
C ALA A 49 14.02 22.96 10.48
N GLU A 50 13.33 22.30 11.43
CA GLU A 50 13.92 21.78 12.66
C GLU A 50 14.37 20.31 12.51
N GLY A 51 14.27 19.73 11.30
CA GLY A 51 14.66 18.36 11.01
C GLY A 51 13.63 17.30 11.43
N ARG A 52 12.40 17.69 11.76
CA ARG A 52 11.36 16.74 12.18
C ARG A 52 10.61 16.20 10.95
N PRO A 53 10.35 14.89 10.86
CA PRO A 53 9.68 14.31 9.71
C PRO A 53 8.18 14.63 9.70
N GLY A 54 7.70 15.20 8.60
CA GLY A 54 6.28 15.39 8.29
C GLY A 54 5.70 14.30 7.39
N ALA A 55 6.54 13.60 6.63
CA ALA A 55 6.13 12.45 5.82
C ALA A 55 7.24 11.42 5.67
N ARG A 56 6.87 10.15 5.49
CA ARG A 56 7.79 9.06 5.14
C ARG A 56 7.26 8.23 3.99
N LEU A 57 8.12 7.88 3.04
CA LEU A 57 7.86 6.94 1.95
C LEU A 57 8.94 5.87 1.99
N GLY A 58 8.58 4.59 1.90
CA GLY A 58 9.59 3.54 1.83
C GLY A 58 9.02 2.14 1.79
N VAL A 59 9.92 1.17 1.98
CA VAL A 59 9.60 -0.25 2.14
C VAL A 59 10.16 -0.69 3.49
N ASN A 60 9.35 -1.31 4.34
CA ASN A 60 9.81 -1.79 5.64
C ASN A 60 10.53 -3.16 5.51
N SER A 61 11.09 -3.66 6.61
CA SER A 61 11.79 -4.96 6.64
C SER A 61 10.91 -6.17 6.29
N GLU A 62 9.59 -6.01 6.35
CA GLU A 62 8.61 -7.04 6.00
C GLU A 62 8.20 -6.97 4.52
N GLY A 63 8.73 -6.01 3.75
CA GLY A 63 8.40 -5.83 2.33
C GLY A 63 7.12 -5.03 2.08
N LYS A 64 6.52 -4.43 3.11
CA LYS A 64 5.38 -3.53 2.95
C LYS A 64 5.85 -2.17 2.43
N SER A 65 5.34 -1.76 1.28
CA SER A 65 5.48 -0.40 0.77
C SER A 65 4.53 0.53 1.52
N TYR A 66 4.98 1.72 1.92
CA TYR A 66 4.17 2.65 2.71
C TYR A 66 4.41 4.12 2.34
N LEU A 67 3.37 4.93 2.54
CA LEU A 67 3.44 6.38 2.65
C LEU A 67 2.75 6.80 3.95
N GLU A 68 3.43 7.55 4.80
CA GLU A 68 2.94 8.01 6.10
C GLU A 68 2.99 9.53 6.18
N LEU A 69 1.95 10.15 6.73
CA LEU A 69 1.94 11.56 7.10
C LEU A 69 1.91 11.69 8.61
N LEU A 70 2.76 12.56 9.15
CA LEU A 70 2.99 12.73 10.57
C LEU A 70 2.52 14.11 11.05
N ASP A 71 2.06 14.20 12.28
CA ASP A 71 1.84 15.48 12.94
C ASP A 71 3.13 16.06 13.54
N LYS A 72 3.04 17.28 14.11
CA LYS A 72 4.19 17.98 14.71
C LYS A 72 4.83 17.24 15.88
N ALA A 73 4.13 16.29 16.50
CA ALA A 73 4.65 15.45 17.57
C ALA A 73 5.29 14.15 17.03
N GLY A 74 5.36 13.99 15.71
CA GLY A 74 5.87 12.78 15.05
C GLY A 74 4.89 11.61 15.07
N LYS A 75 3.60 11.85 15.36
CA LYS A 75 2.60 10.79 15.37
C LYS A 75 1.99 10.61 13.99
N MET A 76 1.84 9.36 13.57
CA MET A 76 1.23 9.04 12.29
C MET A 76 -0.26 9.44 12.28
N ARG A 77 -0.69 10.16 11.24
CA ARG A 77 -2.07 10.66 11.07
C ARG A 77 -2.77 10.07 9.86
N VAL A 78 -2.01 9.78 8.81
CA VAL A 78 -2.47 9.11 7.60
C VAL A 78 -1.43 8.06 7.20
N SER A 79 -1.89 6.91 6.73
CA SER A 79 -1.03 5.87 6.16
C SER A 79 -1.64 5.31 4.88
N LEU A 80 -0.83 5.12 3.86
CA LEU A 80 -1.12 4.28 2.71
C LEU A 80 -0.15 3.12 2.73
N GLY A 81 -0.59 1.93 2.35
CA GLY A 81 0.31 0.79 2.30
C GLY A 81 -0.12 -0.32 1.37
N VAL A 82 0.86 -1.02 0.82
CA VAL A 82 0.71 -2.25 0.03
C VAL A 82 1.50 -3.34 0.73
N ASN A 83 0.81 -4.38 1.18
CA ASN A 83 1.43 -5.53 1.83
C ASN A 83 2.05 -6.47 0.77
N PRO A 84 3.03 -7.30 1.14
CA PRO A 84 3.65 -8.28 0.22
C PRO A 84 2.67 -9.25 -0.45
N ASN A 85 1.53 -9.51 0.19
CA ASN A 85 0.45 -10.36 -0.35
C ASN A 85 -0.49 -9.62 -1.31
N GLY A 86 -0.20 -8.36 -1.66
CA GLY A 86 -1.01 -7.52 -2.55
C GLY A 86 -2.11 -6.71 -1.87
N ALA A 87 -2.45 -6.99 -0.61
CA ALA A 87 -3.50 -6.25 0.08
C ALA A 87 -3.11 -4.77 0.26
N THR A 88 -4.01 -3.86 -0.12
CA THR A 88 -3.77 -2.41 -0.04
C THR A 88 -4.60 -1.79 1.08
N SER A 89 -4.11 -0.68 1.65
CA SER A 89 -4.80 0.02 2.74
C SER A 89 -4.56 1.52 2.70
N ILE A 90 -5.60 2.28 3.08
CA ILE A 90 -5.53 3.70 3.41
C ILE A 90 -6.14 3.85 4.81
N GLY A 91 -5.38 4.40 5.75
CA GLY A 91 -5.76 4.53 7.15
C GLY A 91 -5.68 5.97 7.64
N VAL A 92 -6.63 6.35 8.49
CA VAL A 92 -6.63 7.61 9.25
C VAL A 92 -6.56 7.28 10.73
N MET A 93 -5.59 7.88 11.42
CA MET A 93 -5.35 7.64 12.84
C MET A 93 -5.90 8.76 13.71
N GLY A 94 -6.31 8.42 14.93
CA GLY A 94 -6.70 9.33 16.01
C GLY A 94 -5.49 9.96 16.72
N LYS A 95 -5.74 10.81 17.72
CA LYS A 95 -4.67 11.43 18.57
C LYS A 95 -3.96 10.42 19.47
N ASP A 96 -4.61 9.30 19.71
CA ASP A 96 -4.12 8.13 20.43
C ASP A 96 -3.46 7.08 19.50
N GLU A 97 -3.14 7.45 18.26
CA GLU A 97 -2.42 6.62 17.27
C GLU A 97 -3.15 5.35 16.84
N ARG A 98 -4.41 5.19 17.26
CA ARG A 98 -5.30 4.12 16.81
C ARG A 98 -6.01 4.52 15.52
N LYS A 99 -6.23 3.57 14.62
CA LYS A 99 -7.05 3.77 13.41
C LYS A 99 -8.48 4.19 13.79
N ARG A 100 -9.05 5.08 12.97
CA ARG A 100 -10.42 5.62 13.08
C ARG A 100 -11.22 5.43 11.82
N ALA A 101 -10.54 5.45 10.68
CA ALA A 101 -11.09 5.07 9.41
C ALA A 101 -10.04 4.25 8.65
N GLU A 102 -10.48 3.24 7.93
CA GLU A 102 -9.61 2.46 7.06
C GLU A 102 -10.40 2.02 5.83
N MET A 103 -9.78 2.16 4.65
CA MET A 103 -10.21 1.51 3.42
C MET A 103 -9.16 0.45 3.08
N LEU A 104 -9.61 -0.77 2.79
CA LEU A 104 -8.78 -1.93 2.52
C LEU A 104 -9.23 -2.55 1.21
N MET A 105 -8.27 -3.04 0.45
CA MET A 105 -8.49 -4.05 -0.58
C MET A 105 -7.96 -5.35 -0.04
N GLY A 106 -8.85 -6.32 0.20
CA GLY A 106 -8.44 -7.64 0.63
C GLY A 106 -7.60 -8.35 -0.43
N ALA A 107 -6.91 -9.42 -0.05
CA ALA A 107 -6.19 -10.25 -1.02
C ALA A 107 -7.15 -11.04 -1.96
N ASP A 108 -8.44 -11.06 -1.62
CA ASP A 108 -9.56 -11.53 -2.43
C ASP A 108 -10.10 -10.46 -3.40
N ASP A 109 -9.45 -9.29 -3.48
CA ASP A 109 -9.81 -8.14 -4.31
C ASP A 109 -11.16 -7.49 -3.93
N LEU A 110 -11.69 -7.81 -2.75
CA LEU A 110 -12.92 -7.20 -2.26
C LEU A 110 -12.62 -5.96 -1.42
N PRO A 111 -13.21 -4.79 -1.76
CA PRO A 111 -12.98 -3.57 -1.00
C PRO A 111 -13.84 -3.55 0.27
N THR A 112 -13.22 -3.09 1.35
CA THR A 112 -13.86 -2.86 2.65
C THR A 112 -13.48 -1.48 3.17
N MET A 113 -14.44 -0.76 3.73
CA MET A 113 -14.23 0.48 4.47
C MET A 113 -14.82 0.33 5.88
N VAL A 114 -14.05 0.72 6.90
CA VAL A 114 -14.47 0.65 8.30
C VAL A 114 -14.29 1.99 9.00
N LEU A 115 -15.24 2.32 9.87
CA LEU A 115 -15.12 3.42 10.82
C LEU A 115 -15.12 2.85 12.24
N THR A 116 -14.10 3.23 13.00
CA THR A 116 -13.81 2.72 14.33
C THR A 116 -13.87 3.83 15.36
N ASP A 117 -14.58 3.59 16.45
CA ASP A 117 -14.72 4.54 17.54
C ASP A 117 -13.44 4.69 18.37
N ARG A 118 -13.50 5.53 19.42
CA ARG A 118 -12.35 5.77 20.31
C ARG A 118 -11.95 4.52 21.11
N SER A 119 -12.89 3.64 21.41
CA SER A 119 -12.65 2.40 22.16
C SER A 119 -12.02 1.30 21.31
N GLY A 120 -11.97 1.49 19.98
CA GLY A 120 -11.46 0.50 19.03
C GLY A 120 -12.55 -0.40 18.44
N LYS A 121 -13.83 -0.06 18.61
CA LYS A 121 -14.96 -0.82 18.07
C LYS A 121 -15.38 -0.27 16.72
N THR A 122 -15.56 -1.14 15.74
CA THR A 122 -16.09 -0.78 14.42
C THR A 122 -17.58 -0.51 14.56
N GLY A 123 -18.02 0.71 14.28
CA GLY A 123 -19.43 1.10 14.34
C GLY A 123 -20.10 1.17 12.97
N VAL A 124 -19.32 1.38 11.90
CA VAL A 124 -19.81 1.41 10.51
C VAL A 124 -18.86 0.64 9.61
N MET A 125 -19.43 -0.15 8.72
CA MET A 125 -18.69 -0.92 7.71
C MET A 125 -19.39 -0.82 6.35
N VAL A 126 -18.62 -0.61 5.30
CA VAL A 126 -19.05 -0.83 3.91
C VAL A 126 -18.17 -1.93 3.35
N ARG A 127 -18.76 -2.96 2.75
CA ARG A 127 -17.99 -4.07 2.17
C ARG A 127 -18.70 -4.64 0.96
N PHE A 128 -17.95 -5.35 0.13
CA PHE A 128 -18.49 -6.24 -0.87
C PHE A 128 -18.42 -7.68 -0.36
N GLU A 129 -19.47 -8.46 -0.61
CA GLU A 129 -19.46 -9.90 -0.34
C GLU A 129 -18.98 -10.68 -1.57
N GLN A 130 -18.87 -12.01 -1.47
CA GLN A 130 -18.27 -12.86 -2.51
C GLN A 130 -18.93 -12.77 -3.90
N GLN A 131 -20.17 -12.27 -3.99
CA GLN A 131 -20.90 -12.01 -5.24
C GLN A 131 -20.91 -10.52 -5.63
N GLU A 132 -19.92 -9.75 -5.15
CA GLU A 132 -19.81 -8.30 -5.37
C GLU A 132 -21.06 -7.50 -4.97
N THR A 133 -21.83 -8.05 -4.03
CA THR A 133 -23.00 -7.35 -3.50
C THR A 133 -22.55 -6.39 -2.40
N PRO A 134 -22.81 -5.08 -2.54
CA PRO A 134 -22.41 -4.12 -1.52
C PRO A 134 -23.34 -4.17 -0.31
N THR A 135 -22.74 -4.16 0.87
CA THR A 135 -23.41 -4.04 2.15
C THR A 135 -22.86 -2.84 2.90
N LEU A 136 -23.74 -1.94 3.33
CA LEU A 136 -23.46 -0.96 4.38
C LEU A 136 -24.07 -1.47 5.69
N ALA A 137 -23.29 -1.52 6.76
CA ALA A 137 -23.72 -1.99 8.08
C ALA A 137 -23.38 -0.98 9.17
N ILE A 138 -24.33 -0.75 10.08
CA ILE A 138 -24.10 -0.16 11.40
C ILE A 138 -24.00 -1.33 12.37
N LEU A 139 -22.95 -1.34 13.19
CA LEU A 139 -22.61 -2.47 14.05
C LEU A 139 -22.75 -2.10 15.53
N ASP A 140 -23.10 -3.09 16.35
CA ASP A 140 -23.09 -3.02 17.80
C ASP A 140 -21.68 -3.18 18.39
N ALA A 141 -21.61 -3.18 19.72
CA ALA A 141 -20.35 -3.27 20.45
C ALA A 141 -19.65 -4.64 20.33
N GLN A 142 -20.36 -5.66 19.87
CA GLN A 142 -19.93 -7.04 19.66
C GLN A 142 -19.63 -7.31 18.17
N GLY A 143 -19.91 -6.36 17.27
CA GLY A 143 -19.75 -6.49 15.83
C GLY A 143 -20.98 -7.06 15.12
N GLY A 144 -22.09 -7.26 15.82
CA GLY A 144 -23.38 -7.64 15.23
C GLY A 144 -24.04 -6.48 14.49
N PRO A 145 -24.74 -6.71 13.37
CA PRO A 145 -25.40 -5.63 12.65
C PRO A 145 -26.63 -5.11 13.43
N ILE A 146 -26.63 -3.82 13.74
CA ILE A 146 -27.82 -3.08 14.20
C ILE A 146 -28.71 -2.74 13.01
N ALA A 147 -28.11 -2.32 11.90
CA ALA A 147 -28.82 -2.01 10.68
C ALA A 147 -27.95 -2.31 9.47
N THR A 148 -28.55 -2.78 8.38
CA THR A 148 -27.89 -2.97 7.10
C THR A 148 -28.69 -2.36 5.96
N LEU A 149 -27.97 -1.85 4.97
CA LEU A 149 -28.48 -1.54 3.65
C LEU A 149 -27.81 -2.50 2.67
N VAL A 150 -28.61 -3.35 2.05
CA VAL A 150 -28.16 -4.39 1.11
C VAL A 150 -28.87 -4.23 -0.21
N LYS A 151 -28.19 -4.60 -1.30
CA LYS A 151 -28.80 -4.73 -2.63
C LYS A 151 -29.34 -6.14 -2.78
N GLY A 152 -30.65 -6.29 -2.99
CA GLY A 152 -31.31 -7.56 -3.25
C GLY A 152 -30.99 -8.11 -4.64
N GLU A 153 -31.33 -9.38 -4.88
CA GLU A 153 -31.05 -10.08 -6.14
C GLU A 153 -31.69 -9.42 -7.36
N SER A 154 -32.88 -8.79 -7.21
CA SER A 154 -33.52 -8.02 -8.29
C SER A 154 -32.99 -6.58 -8.42
N GLY A 155 -31.96 -6.22 -7.65
CA GLY A 155 -31.27 -4.93 -7.71
C GLY A 155 -31.88 -3.82 -6.85
N GLU A 156 -32.97 -4.10 -6.13
CA GLU A 156 -33.60 -3.21 -5.18
C GLU A 156 -32.78 -3.03 -3.91
N TRP A 157 -32.82 -1.85 -3.31
CA TRP A 157 -32.18 -1.60 -2.02
C TRP A 157 -33.14 -1.91 -0.88
N LYS A 158 -32.66 -2.68 0.12
CA LYS A 158 -33.41 -3.08 1.31
C LYS A 158 -32.70 -2.61 2.57
N TRP A 159 -33.44 -1.91 3.42
CA TRP A 159 -33.04 -1.60 4.78
C TRP A 159 -33.50 -2.69 5.72
N ASN A 160 -32.57 -3.30 6.45
CA ASN A 160 -32.85 -4.27 7.50
C ASN A 160 -32.38 -3.69 8.83
N ALA A 161 -33.27 -3.51 9.79
CA ALA A 161 -32.90 -3.18 11.16
C ALA A 161 -33.00 -4.45 12.01
N ALA A 162 -31.98 -4.73 12.81
CA ALA A 162 -32.09 -5.74 13.85
C ALA A 162 -33.08 -5.25 14.90
N GLN A 163 -34.04 -6.11 15.26
CA GLN A 163 -34.87 -5.89 16.44
C GLN A 163 -33.91 -5.80 17.65
N PRO A 164 -33.98 -4.76 18.50
CA PRO A 164 -33.18 -4.75 19.71
C PRO A 164 -33.43 -6.04 20.50
N PRO A 165 -32.41 -6.62 21.16
CA PRO A 165 -32.61 -7.81 21.99
C PRO A 165 -33.77 -7.51 22.95
N ALA A 166 -34.71 -8.45 23.05
CA ALA A 166 -35.82 -8.30 23.99
C ALA A 166 -35.25 -7.95 25.36
N PRO A 167 -35.81 -6.97 26.08
CA PRO A 167 -35.31 -6.61 27.41
C PRO A 167 -35.21 -7.89 28.23
N ALA A 168 -34.07 -8.11 28.87
CA ALA A 168 -33.83 -9.29 29.68
C ALA A 168 -35.04 -9.49 30.60
N GLU A 169 -35.74 -10.61 30.41
CA GLU A 169 -36.96 -10.93 31.15
C GLU A 169 -36.60 -10.81 32.63
N ALA A 170 -37.21 -9.84 33.31
CA ALA A 170 -36.91 -9.54 34.71
C ALA A 170 -37.03 -10.85 35.47
N ALA A 171 -35.92 -11.29 36.07
CA ALA A 171 -35.87 -12.54 36.84
C ALA A 171 -37.08 -12.57 37.76
N GLN A 172 -37.99 -13.53 37.52
CA GLN A 172 -39.20 -13.68 38.32
C GLN A 172 -38.75 -13.79 39.78
N PRO A 173 -39.28 -12.95 40.70
CA PRO A 173 -38.89 -13.03 42.09
C PRO A 173 -39.16 -14.44 42.58
N ALA A 174 -38.12 -15.11 43.07
CA ALA A 174 -38.22 -16.44 43.65
C ALA A 174 -39.34 -16.43 44.68
N GLN A 175 -40.39 -17.22 44.45
CA GLN A 175 -41.43 -17.46 45.45
C GLN A 175 -40.76 -18.09 46.67
N GLN A 176 -40.60 -17.31 47.73
CA GLN A 176 -40.22 -17.82 49.04
C GLN A 176 -41.48 -18.44 49.66
N ASN A 177 -41.44 -19.76 49.83
CA ASN A 177 -42.35 -20.52 50.69
C ASN A 177 -41.94 -20.36 52.16
#